data_AF-A0A316XA66-F1
#
_entry.id   AF-A0A316XA66-F1
#
_cell.length_a   1.000
_cell.length_b   1.000
_cell.length_c   1.000
_cell.angle_alpha   90.00
_cell.angle_beta   90.00
_cell.angle_gamma   90.00
#
_symmetry.space_group_name_H-M   'P 1'
#
loop_
_entity.id
_entity.type
_entity.pdbx_description
1 polymer ?
#
loop_
_entity_poly.entity_id
_entity_poly.type
_entity_poly.pdbx_seq_one_letter_code
_entity_poly.pdbx_strand_id
1 'polypeptide(L)'
;MENITFENEYQIINMGGPWIGDLIIKQKKIEDYIIIDNFLEKEDFYYFIRYFEVSKKQKDNYFSVLRVNKESLEIRTSHERFDKIYIENIEDKTLYFCKGFHNQLPVDNIQLTF
;
A
#
# COMPACT_ATOMS: atom_id res chain seq x y z
N MET A 1 16.96 -4.10 -13.07
CA MET A 1 15.97 -3.97 -11.99
C MET A 1 15.33 -2.61 -12.16
N GLU A 2 14.00 -2.54 -12.29
CA GLU A 2 13.32 -1.25 -12.23
C GLU A 2 13.52 -0.69 -10.82
N ASN A 3 14.04 0.54 -10.72
CA ASN A 3 14.41 1.14 -9.44
C ASN A 3 13.14 1.66 -8.74
N ILE A 4 12.56 0.84 -7.87
CA ILE A 4 11.63 1.27 -6.83
C ILE A 4 12.49 1.76 -5.66
N THR A 5 12.32 3.01 -5.27
CA THR A 5 12.96 3.59 -4.08
C THR A 5 11.95 4.38 -3.28
N PHE A 6 12.23 4.56 -1.99
CA PHE A 6 11.42 5.38 -1.10
C PHE A 6 12.26 6.56 -0.60
N GLU A 7 11.63 7.73 -0.50
CA GLU A 7 12.24 8.95 0.02
C GLU A 7 11.37 9.55 1.14
N ASN A 8 11.91 10.50 1.91
CA ASN A 8 11.17 11.20 2.98
C ASN A 8 10.50 10.25 4.00
N GLU A 9 11.19 9.19 4.37
CA GLU A 9 10.65 8.11 5.20
C GLU A 9 10.35 8.59 6.63
N TYR A 10 9.20 8.20 7.16
CA TYR A 10 8.85 8.41 8.57
C TYR A 10 7.92 7.31 9.10
N GLN A 11 7.86 7.19 10.43
CA GLN A 11 7.10 6.13 11.09
C GLN A 11 5.77 6.64 11.66
N ILE A 12 4.67 5.89 11.43
CA ILE A 12 3.38 6.17 12.06
C ILE A 12 3.32 5.52 13.46
N ILE A 13 3.71 6.27 14.49
CA ILE A 13 3.83 5.77 15.87
C ILE A 13 2.49 5.22 16.40
N ASN A 14 1.40 5.95 16.20
CA ASN A 14 0.12 5.66 16.86
C ASN A 14 -0.66 4.47 16.26
N MET A 15 -0.19 3.86 15.17
CA MET A 15 -0.90 2.76 14.51
C MET A 15 -0.21 1.40 14.65
N GLY A 16 0.98 1.34 15.23
CA GLY A 16 1.79 0.12 15.28
C GLY A 16 3.10 0.24 14.51
N GLY A 17 3.49 1.46 14.14
CA GLY A 17 4.83 1.77 13.66
C GLY A 17 5.18 1.36 12.23
N PRO A 18 4.26 1.27 11.24
CA PRO A 18 4.69 1.09 9.86
C PRO A 18 5.51 2.29 9.40
N TRP A 19 6.52 2.03 8.58
CA TRP A 19 7.29 3.05 7.89
C TRP A 19 6.62 3.40 6.58
N ILE A 20 6.45 4.69 6.34
CA ILE A 20 5.88 5.21 5.10
C ILE A 20 6.80 6.24 4.47
N GLY A 21 6.75 6.36 3.15
CA GLY A 21 7.57 7.29 2.39
C GLY A 21 6.95 7.66 1.03
N ASP A 22 7.66 8.53 0.32
CA ASP A 22 7.37 8.90 -1.06
C ASP A 22 7.84 7.78 -1.99
N LEU A 23 6.93 7.20 -2.77
CA LEU A 23 7.24 6.17 -3.76
C LEU A 23 7.87 6.80 -5.00
N ILE A 24 9.08 6.37 -5.33
CA ILE A 24 9.80 6.77 -6.54
C ILE A 24 9.94 5.54 -7.45
N ILE A 25 9.48 5.65 -8.69
CA ILE A 25 9.65 4.62 -9.73
C ILE A 25 10.28 5.28 -10.95
N LYS A 26 11.37 4.70 -11.49
CA LYS A 26 12.09 5.25 -12.65
C LYS A 26 12.49 6.73 -12.43
N GLN A 27 12.97 7.05 -11.22
CA GLN A 27 13.36 8.42 -10.79
C GLN A 27 12.22 9.45 -10.81
N LYS A 28 10.96 9.02 -10.88
CA LYS A 28 9.78 9.89 -10.80
C LYS A 28 9.03 9.62 -9.51
N LYS A 29 8.65 10.68 -8.81
CA LYS A 29 7.70 10.57 -7.69
C LYS A 29 6.34 10.12 -8.22
N ILE A 30 5.83 9.04 -7.67
CA ILE A 30 4.56 8.42 -8.06
C ILE A 30 3.47 8.82 -7.07
N GLU A 31 3.70 8.64 -5.77
CA GLU A 31 2.72 8.92 -4.73
C GLU A 31 3.39 9.10 -3.36
N ASP A 32 2.72 9.76 -2.43
CA ASP A 32 3.15 9.93 -1.04
C ASP A 32 2.51 8.91 -0.08
N TYR A 33 3.09 8.81 1.12
CA TYR A 33 2.58 8.03 2.25
C TYR A 33 2.38 6.52 1.95
N ILE A 34 3.35 5.92 1.25
CA ILE A 34 3.35 4.51 0.88
C ILE A 34 4.10 3.66 1.91
N ILE A 35 3.55 2.51 2.32
CA ILE A 35 4.26 1.54 3.16
C ILE A 35 5.49 1.00 2.43
N ILE A 36 6.66 1.14 3.06
CA ILE A 36 7.98 0.90 2.44
C ILE A 36 8.30 -0.61 2.34
N ASP A 37 7.84 -1.38 3.30
CA ASP A 37 8.23 -2.76 3.57
C ASP A 37 7.15 -3.80 3.17
N ASN A 38 6.06 -3.35 2.54
CA ASN A 38 5.04 -4.25 2.00
C ASN A 38 4.47 -3.75 0.67
N PHE A 39 4.92 -4.39 -0.40
CA PHE A 39 4.37 -4.26 -1.74
C PHE A 39 4.45 -5.59 -2.48
N LEU A 40 3.64 -5.74 -3.53
CA LEU A 40 3.72 -6.87 -4.43
C LEU A 40 4.01 -6.43 -5.85
N GLU A 41 4.83 -7.23 -6.51
CA GLU A 41 5.07 -7.12 -7.95
C GLU A 41 4.36 -8.26 -8.67
N LYS A 42 3.52 -7.93 -9.65
CA LYS A 42 2.92 -8.86 -10.63
C LYS A 42 3.43 -8.51 -12.02
N GLU A 43 3.02 -9.25 -13.05
CA GLU A 43 3.51 -9.07 -14.42
C GLU A 43 3.40 -7.61 -14.89
N ASP A 44 2.17 -7.07 -14.92
CA ASP A 44 1.89 -5.72 -15.45
C ASP A 44 1.77 -4.62 -14.39
N PHE A 45 1.69 -5.01 -13.11
CA PHE A 45 1.31 -4.10 -12.04
C PHE A 45 2.19 -4.24 -10.80
N TYR A 46 2.40 -3.11 -10.13
CA TYR A 46 2.77 -3.08 -8.72
C TYR A 46 1.55 -2.84 -7.85
N TYR A 47 1.54 -3.44 -6.66
CA TYR A 47 0.53 -3.19 -5.64
C TYR A 47 1.22 -2.68 -4.38
N PHE A 48 0.82 -1.49 -3.94
CA PHE A 48 1.36 -0.84 -2.75
C PHE A 48 0.23 -0.59 -1.74
N ILE A 49 0.59 -0.26 -0.51
CA ILE A 49 -0.36 0.23 0.50
C ILE A 49 -0.11 1.72 0.71
N ARG A 50 -1.16 2.53 0.54
CA ARG A 50 -1.13 3.96 0.89
C ARG A 50 -1.86 4.22 2.18
N TYR A 51 -1.28 5.07 3.01
CA TYR A 51 -1.90 5.65 4.19
C TYR A 51 -2.62 6.96 3.86
N PHE A 52 -3.85 7.11 4.34
CA PHE A 52 -4.67 8.30 4.19
C PHE A 52 -4.97 8.94 5.54
N GLU A 53 -4.49 10.17 5.74
CA GLU A 53 -4.82 10.99 6.90
C GLU A 53 -6.02 11.91 6.58
N VAL A 54 -7.18 11.62 7.15
CA VAL A 54 -8.41 12.37 6.85
C VAL A 54 -8.48 13.68 7.66
N SER A 55 -8.01 13.69 8.91
CA SER A 55 -7.63 14.91 9.67
C SER A 55 -7.00 14.56 11.03
N LYS A 56 -6.18 15.47 11.59
CA LYS A 56 -5.59 15.34 12.95
C LYS A 56 -6.58 15.21 14.12
N LYS A 57 -7.88 15.43 13.90
CA LYS A 57 -8.91 15.47 14.96
C LYS A 57 -9.95 14.35 14.89
N GLN A 58 -9.96 13.53 13.84
CA GLN A 58 -10.89 12.40 13.71
C GLN A 58 -10.14 11.07 13.57
N LYS A 59 -10.79 9.99 14.01
CA LYS A 59 -10.23 8.63 14.08
C LYS A 59 -10.20 7.88 12.74
N ASP A 60 -10.54 8.54 11.63
CA ASP A 60 -10.82 7.86 10.36
C ASP A 60 -9.59 7.80 9.44
N ASN A 61 -8.39 7.62 10.00
CA ASN A 61 -7.20 7.31 9.20
C ASN A 61 -7.30 5.87 8.72
N TYR A 62 -6.93 5.61 7.47
CA TYR A 62 -7.06 4.28 6.88
C TYR A 62 -5.96 4.00 5.87
N PHE A 63 -5.84 2.73 5.51
CA PHE A 63 -4.99 2.23 4.45
C PHE A 63 -5.84 1.76 3.27
N SER A 64 -5.29 1.87 2.07
CA SER A 64 -5.90 1.31 0.86
C SER A 64 -4.82 0.79 -0.09
N VAL A 65 -5.20 -0.13 -0.99
CA VAL A 65 -4.27 -0.70 -1.97
C VAL A 65 -4.20 0.21 -3.19
N LEU A 66 -2.99 0.58 -3.57
CA LEU A 66 -2.73 1.21 -4.86
C LEU A 66 -2.33 0.14 -5.87
N ARG A 67 -2.86 0.23 -7.09
CA ARG A 67 -2.38 -0.50 -8.25
C ARG A 67 -1.71 0.48 -9.20
N VAL A 68 -0.44 0.25 -9.50
CA VAL A 68 0.36 1.07 -10.43
C VAL A 68 0.70 0.23 -11.65
N ASN A 69 0.34 0.70 -12.84
CA ASN A 69 0.75 0.06 -14.09
C ASN A 69 2.25 0.31 -14.35
N LYS A 70 3.03 -0.73 -14.64
CA LYS A 70 4.50 -0.60 -14.79
C LYS A 70 4.93 0.20 -16.02
N GLU A 71 4.13 0.16 -17.09
CA GLU A 71 4.40 0.83 -18.36
C GLU A 71 3.98 2.30 -18.29
N SER A 72 2.70 2.56 -18.00
CA SER A 72 2.13 3.91 -18.03
C SER A 72 2.34 4.69 -16.74
N LEU A 73 2.66 4.02 -15.64
CA LEU A 73 2.67 4.57 -14.27
C LEU A 73 1.29 5.12 -13.84
N GLU A 74 0.21 4.72 -14.50
CA GLU A 74 -1.17 5.04 -14.07
C GLU A 74 -1.45 4.39 -12.72
N ILE A 75 -2.00 5.20 -11.80
CA ILE A 75 -2.33 4.80 -10.43
C ILE A 75 -3.84 4.64 -10.31
N ARG A 76 -4.29 3.56 -9.69
CA ARG A 76 -5.66 3.41 -9.19
C ARG A 76 -5.65 3.00 -7.73
N THR A 77 -6.54 3.60 -6.95
CA THR A 77 -6.72 3.30 -5.54
C THR A 77 -7.93 2.40 -5.37
N SER A 78 -7.81 1.34 -4.58
CA SER A 78 -8.95 0.50 -4.26
C SER A 78 -10.01 1.29 -3.46
N HIS A 79 -11.29 0.96 -3.61
CA HIS A 79 -12.36 1.56 -2.80
C HIS A 79 -12.32 1.08 -1.35
N GLU A 80 -11.77 -0.11 -1.12
CA GLU A 80 -11.67 -0.75 0.17
C GLU A 80 -10.72 0.00 1.11
N ARG A 81 -11.10 0.05 2.39
CA ARG A 81 -10.36 0.73 3.45
C ARG A 81 -10.02 -0.26 4.55
N PHE A 82 -8.81 -0.15 5.07
CA PHE A 82 -8.28 -1.04 6.08
C PHE A 82 -7.74 -0.23 7.27
N ASP A 83 -7.99 -0.68 8.49
CA ASP A 83 -7.35 -0.09 9.68
C ASP A 83 -5.86 -0.48 9.74
N LYS A 84 -5.54 -1.70 9.31
CA LYS A 84 -4.20 -2.28 9.14
C LYS A 84 -4.25 -3.33 8.03
N ILE A 85 -3.20 -3.44 7.24
CA ILE A 85 -3.12 -4.36 6.13
C ILE A 85 -1.67 -4.74 5.83
N TYR A 86 -1.46 -6.03 5.59
CA TYR A 86 -0.24 -6.58 5.00
C TYR A 86 -0.67 -7.48 3.85
N ILE A 87 -0.27 -7.11 2.63
CA ILE A 87 -0.60 -7.84 1.40
C ILE A 87 0.29 -9.10 1.35
N GLU A 88 -0.33 -10.28 1.36
CA GLU A 88 0.33 -11.56 1.12
C GLU A 88 0.38 -11.88 -0.38
N ASN A 89 -0.77 -11.75 -1.04
CA ASN A 89 -0.92 -12.05 -2.47
C ASN A 89 -2.12 -11.30 -3.07
N ILE A 90 -2.12 -11.14 -4.40
CA ILE A 90 -3.29 -10.69 -5.16
C ILE A 90 -3.42 -11.58 -6.41
N GLU A 91 -4.59 -12.18 -6.61
CA GLU A 91 -4.93 -13.03 -7.77
C GLU A 91 -6.34 -12.69 -8.23
N ASP A 92 -6.56 -12.47 -9.53
CA ASP A 92 -7.88 -12.13 -10.10
C ASP A 92 -8.62 -10.99 -9.37
N LYS A 93 -7.83 -10.01 -8.89
CA LYS A 93 -8.26 -8.88 -8.05
C LYS A 93 -8.79 -9.27 -6.66
N THR A 94 -8.70 -10.53 -6.28
CA THR A 94 -8.84 -10.96 -4.89
C THR A 94 -7.53 -10.69 -4.15
N LEU A 95 -7.61 -9.87 -3.10
CA LEU A 95 -6.53 -9.59 -2.18
C LEU A 95 -6.54 -10.63 -1.05
N TYR A 96 -5.39 -11.23 -0.79
CA TYR A 96 -5.11 -12.05 0.38
C TYR A 96 -4.22 -11.24 1.33
N PHE A 97 -4.65 -11.04 2.57
CA PHE A 97 -3.99 -10.11 3.48
C PHE A 97 -4.13 -10.49 4.95
N CYS A 98 -3.21 -9.98 5.78
CA CYS A 98 -3.29 -10.04 7.23
C CYS A 98 -3.78 -8.69 7.79
N LYS A 99 -4.57 -8.69 8.87
CA LYS A 99 -5.02 -7.48 9.59
C LYS A 99 -3.92 -6.93 10.53
N GLY A 100 -2.74 -6.66 9.98
CA GLY A 100 -1.56 -6.17 10.66
C GLY A 100 -0.59 -5.51 9.68
N PHE A 101 0.59 -5.10 10.15
CA PHE A 101 1.68 -4.59 9.29
C PHE A 101 2.81 -5.59 9.07
N HIS A 102 2.66 -6.76 9.66
CA HIS A 102 3.59 -7.86 9.55
C HIS A 102 2.78 -9.13 9.27
N ASN A 103 3.40 -10.10 8.61
CA ASN A 103 2.79 -11.39 8.27
C ASN A 103 2.49 -12.21 9.55
N GLN A 104 1.41 -11.85 10.24
CA GLN A 104 0.89 -12.55 11.40
C GLN A 104 -0.44 -13.18 11.00
N LEU A 105 -0.44 -14.51 10.88
CA LEU A 105 -1.60 -15.33 10.57
C LEU A 105 -2.74 -15.07 11.58
N PRO A 106 -4.04 -15.10 11.19
CA PRO A 106 -4.61 -15.66 9.96
C PRO A 106 -4.69 -14.70 8.75
N VAL A 107 -4.70 -15.27 7.54
CA VAL A 107 -4.89 -14.57 6.27
C VAL A 107 -6.39 -14.49 5.94
N ASP A 108 -6.89 -13.28 5.72
CA ASP A 108 -8.22 -12.97 5.20
C ASP A 108 -8.16 -12.70 3.68
N ASN A 109 -9.31 -12.69 3.01
CA ASN A 109 -9.39 -12.29 1.61
C ASN A 109 -10.60 -11.38 1.32
N ILE A 110 -10.45 -10.54 0.30
CA ILE A 110 -11.50 -9.64 -0.18
C ILE A 110 -11.31 -9.33 -1.67
N GLN A 111 -12.39 -9.13 -2.41
CA GLN A 111 -12.32 -8.63 -3.78
C GLN A 111 -12.04 -7.12 -3.78
N LEU A 112 -10.99 -6.69 -4.48
CA LEU A 112 -10.68 -5.26 -4.64
C LEU A 112 -11.45 -4.65 -5.81
N THR A 113 -11.87 -3.40 -5.60
CA THR A 113 -12.52 -2.57 -6.61
C THR A 113 -11.67 -1.32 -6.86
N PHE A 114 -11.24 -1.08 -8.10
CA PHE A 114 -10.33 0.02 -8.50
C PHE A 114 -10.99 1.00 -9.47
#